data_AF-A0A7W7TY53-F1
#
_entry.id   AF-A0A7W7TY53-F1
#
_cell.length_a   1.000
_cell.length_b   1.000
_cell.length_c   1.000
_cell.angle_alpha   90.00
_cell.angle_beta   90.00
_cell.angle_gamma   90.00
#
_symmetry.space_group_name_H-M   'P 1'
#
loop_
_entity.id
_entity.type
_entity.pdbx_description
1 polymer ?
#
loop_
_entity_poly.entity_id
_entity_poly.type
_entity_poly.pdbx_seq_one_letter_code
_entity_poly.pdbx_strand_id
1 'polypeptide(L)'
;MSEPTPYDDDRAAYSRQGLARLVLSDHARDVADSAAGLVGTRHDAETGLAGRASQARQLVELAEQALLSAVVYEVERGASWGQIATYLGISADEAEERYSPGLQAWKGAFEKPYRLDETGRKRIPQLPTAAYDPSWACAQLDQWALLQRIGINDQQAVSAGLVMAGATDEPLP
;
A
#
# COMPACT_ATOMS: atom_id res chain seq x y z
N MET A 1 18.79 10.76 18.53
CA MET A 1 18.50 9.57 17.70
C MET A 1 17.62 8.67 18.54
N SER A 2 16.45 8.27 18.03
CA SER A 2 15.54 7.36 18.74
C SER A 2 16.12 5.95 18.79
N GLU A 3 15.87 5.22 19.88
CA GLU A 3 16.21 3.79 19.96
C GLU A 3 15.51 2.99 18.85
N PRO A 4 16.22 2.06 18.19
CA PRO A 4 15.65 1.21 17.16
C PRO A 4 14.61 0.24 17.76
N THR A 5 13.55 -0.03 17.01
CA THR A 5 12.51 -1.00 17.35
C THR A 5 12.68 -2.29 16.54
N PRO A 6 12.15 -3.45 16.99
CA PRO A 6 12.18 -4.67 16.19
C PRO A 6 11.56 -4.54 14.79
N TYR A 7 10.62 -3.61 14.61
CA TYR A 7 10.02 -3.29 13.32
C TYR A 7 10.98 -2.58 12.37
N ASP A 8 11.99 -1.88 12.89
CA ASP A 8 12.99 -1.20 12.06
C ASP A 8 13.94 -2.20 11.40
N ASP A 9 14.32 -3.26 12.12
CA ASP A 9 15.16 -4.34 11.59
C ASP A 9 14.42 -5.18 10.53
N ASP A 10 13.15 -5.54 10.81
CA ASP A 10 12.31 -6.26 9.85
C ASP A 10 12.11 -5.43 8.57
N ARG A 11 11.79 -4.15 8.70
CA ARG A 11 11.66 -3.23 7.56
C ARG A 11 12.96 -3.09 6.77
N ALA A 12 14.12 -3.09 7.43
CA ALA A 12 15.41 -2.97 6.78
C ALA A 12 15.76 -4.17 5.88
N ALA A 13 15.08 -5.31 6.04
CA ALA A 13 15.25 -6.47 5.16
C ALA A 13 14.68 -6.26 3.74
N TYR A 14 13.81 -5.25 3.55
CA TYR A 14 13.13 -5.00 2.28
C TYR A 14 13.65 -3.74 1.59
N SER A 15 13.69 -3.76 0.26
CA SER A 15 13.94 -2.53 -0.51
C SER A 15 12.73 -1.58 -0.42
N ARG A 16 12.93 -0.29 -0.70
CA ARG A 16 11.81 0.68 -0.77
C ARG A 16 10.78 0.28 -1.83
N GLN A 17 11.23 -0.23 -2.97
CA GLN A 17 10.35 -0.78 -4.01
C GLN A 17 9.52 -1.95 -3.48
N GLY A 18 10.13 -2.88 -2.74
CA GLY A 18 9.44 -4.01 -2.12
C GLY A 18 8.37 -3.56 -1.12
N LEU A 19 8.72 -2.63 -0.23
CA LEU A 19 7.77 -2.05 0.73
C LEU A 19 6.63 -1.30 0.03
N ALA A 20 6.93 -0.52 -1.03
CA ALA A 20 5.90 0.16 -1.81
C ALA A 20 4.94 -0.84 -2.50
N ARG A 21 5.47 -1.94 -3.03
CA ARG A 21 4.65 -3.02 -3.62
C ARG A 21 3.74 -3.66 -2.58
N LEU A 22 4.24 -3.87 -1.37
CA LEU A 22 3.49 -4.44 -0.26
C LEU A 22 2.35 -3.52 0.19
N VAL A 23 2.61 -2.21 0.29
CA VAL A 23 1.57 -1.20 0.57
C VAL A 23 0.50 -1.17 -0.52
N LEU A 24 0.90 -1.26 -1.79
CA LEU A 24 -0.06 -1.40 -2.89
C LEU A 24 -0.94 -2.65 -2.73
N SER A 25 -0.36 -3.81 -2.39
CA SER A 25 -1.14 -5.03 -2.13
C SER A 25 -2.15 -4.85 -0.98
N ASP A 26 -1.73 -4.21 0.12
CA ASP A 26 -2.61 -3.96 1.28
C ASP A 26 -3.79 -3.05 0.92
N HIS A 27 -3.53 -1.92 0.25
CA HIS A 27 -4.62 -1.04 -0.21
C HIS A 27 -5.53 -1.74 -1.25
N ALA A 28 -4.98 -2.55 -2.14
CA ALA A 28 -5.77 -3.29 -3.13
C ALA A 28 -6.68 -4.34 -2.46
N ARG A 29 -6.22 -4.98 -1.37
CA ARG A 29 -7.06 -5.86 -0.54
C ARG A 29 -8.26 -5.11 0.01
N ASP A 30 -8.04 -3.95 0.61
CA ASP A 30 -9.11 -3.16 1.22
C ASP A 30 -10.15 -2.70 0.18
N VAL A 31 -9.71 -2.34 -1.04
CA VAL A 31 -10.61 -2.09 -2.18
C VAL A 31 -11.43 -3.33 -2.53
N ALA A 32 -10.79 -4.50 -2.63
CA ALA A 32 -11.46 -5.75 -2.98
C ALA A 32 -12.51 -6.16 -1.93
N ASP A 33 -12.15 -6.10 -0.64
CA ASP A 33 -13.06 -6.42 0.46
C ASP A 33 -14.23 -5.43 0.54
N SER A 34 -13.95 -4.13 0.34
CA SER A 34 -14.98 -3.08 0.29
C SER A 34 -15.95 -3.29 -0.87
N ALA A 35 -15.44 -3.58 -2.07
CA ALA A 35 -16.26 -3.88 -3.24
C ALA A 35 -17.10 -5.15 -3.03
N ALA A 36 -16.52 -6.21 -2.45
CA ALA A 36 -17.24 -7.44 -2.12
C ALA A 36 -18.41 -7.19 -1.15
N GLY A 37 -18.22 -6.31 -0.17
CA GLY A 37 -19.26 -5.91 0.78
C GLY A 37 -20.48 -5.22 0.15
N LEU A 38 -20.30 -4.58 -1.01
CA LEU A 38 -21.39 -3.95 -1.78
C LEU A 38 -22.19 -4.93 -2.64
N VAL A 39 -21.65 -6.13 -2.93
CA VAL A 39 -22.35 -7.14 -3.74
C VAL A 39 -23.50 -7.80 -2.96
N GLY A 40 -23.33 -7.98 -1.65
CA GLY A 40 -24.31 -8.67 -0.80
C GLY A 40 -25.55 -7.81 -0.51
N THR A 41 -26.73 -8.28 -0.92
CA THR A 41 -28.01 -7.57 -0.72
C THR A 41 -28.75 -7.94 0.58
N ARG A 42 -28.34 -9.04 1.24
CA ARG A 42 -29.04 -9.62 2.39
C ARG A 42 -29.24 -8.64 3.56
N HIS A 43 -28.33 -7.69 3.71
CA HIS A 43 -28.30 -6.73 4.83
C HIS A 43 -28.75 -5.31 4.43
N ASP A 44 -29.40 -5.15 3.27
CA ASP A 44 -29.88 -3.83 2.81
C ASP A 44 -30.91 -3.22 3.75
N ALA A 45 -31.81 -4.03 4.33
CA ALA A 45 -32.82 -3.56 5.27
C ALA A 45 -32.22 -3.10 6.62
N GLU A 46 -31.05 -3.62 6.99
CA GLU A 46 -30.30 -3.24 8.20
C GLU A 46 -29.41 -2.01 7.93
N THR A 47 -29.11 -1.75 6.67
CA THR A 47 -28.37 -0.57 6.22
C THR A 47 -29.35 0.59 6.10
N GLY A 48 -29.23 1.60 6.98
CA GLY A 48 -30.08 2.78 6.94
C GLY A 48 -30.11 3.45 5.55
N LEU A 49 -31.14 4.28 5.30
CA LEU A 49 -31.25 5.01 4.02
C LEU A 49 -29.95 5.76 3.69
N ALA A 50 -29.57 5.72 2.42
CA ALA A 50 -28.27 6.21 1.91
C ALA A 50 -27.01 5.48 2.41
N GLY A 51 -27.10 4.42 3.22
CA GLY A 51 -25.94 3.69 3.70
C GLY A 51 -25.12 3.01 2.59
N ARG A 52 -25.77 2.51 1.53
CA ARG A 52 -25.06 1.99 0.34
C ARG A 52 -24.32 3.07 -0.44
N ALA A 53 -24.86 4.29 -0.50
CA ALA A 53 -24.15 5.42 -1.11
C ALA A 53 -22.92 5.82 -0.27
N SER A 54 -23.01 5.76 1.06
CA SER A 54 -21.86 5.96 1.96
C SER A 54 -20.77 4.91 1.74
N GLN A 55 -21.13 3.63 1.66
CA GLN A 55 -20.18 2.55 1.37
C GLN A 55 -19.55 2.69 -0.02
N ALA A 56 -20.33 3.04 -1.05
CA ALA A 56 -19.80 3.30 -2.39
C ALA A 56 -18.81 4.48 -2.41
N ARG A 57 -19.07 5.53 -1.63
CA ARG A 57 -18.12 6.63 -1.45
C ARG A 57 -16.82 6.15 -0.78
N GLN A 58 -16.91 5.34 0.26
CA GLN A 58 -15.73 4.76 0.92
C GLN A 58 -14.91 3.90 -0.05
N LEU A 59 -15.56 3.12 -0.93
CA LEU A 59 -14.86 2.37 -1.98
C LEU A 59 -14.05 3.30 -2.90
N VAL A 60 -14.60 4.45 -3.28
CA VAL A 60 -13.87 5.45 -4.09
C VAL A 60 -12.66 5.98 -3.34
N GLU A 61 -12.81 6.34 -2.06
CA GLU A 61 -11.70 6.83 -1.22
C GLU A 61 -10.58 5.77 -1.09
N LEU A 62 -10.93 4.48 -0.94
CA LEU A 62 -9.97 3.39 -0.93
C LEU A 62 -9.29 3.19 -2.30
N ALA A 63 -10.03 3.30 -3.39
CA ALA A 63 -9.49 3.20 -4.74
C ALA A 63 -8.49 4.32 -5.05
N GLU A 64 -8.75 5.55 -4.59
CA GLU A 64 -7.82 6.67 -4.69
C GLU A 64 -6.52 6.41 -3.91
N GLN A 65 -6.61 5.80 -2.71
CA GLN A 65 -5.44 5.41 -1.92
C GLN A 65 -4.63 4.29 -2.60
N ALA A 66 -5.30 3.32 -3.22
CA ALA A 66 -4.64 2.27 -4.00
C ALA A 66 -3.95 2.84 -5.26
N LEU A 67 -4.57 3.82 -5.92
CA LEU A 67 -3.96 4.51 -7.05
C LEU A 67 -2.71 5.28 -6.63
N LEU A 68 -2.76 6.01 -5.50
CA LEU A 68 -1.59 6.70 -4.97
C LEU A 68 -0.45 5.72 -4.65
N SER A 69 -0.73 4.60 -3.97
CA SER A 69 0.30 3.60 -3.66
C SER A 69 0.85 2.93 -4.93
N ALA A 70 0.05 2.76 -5.98
CA ALA A 70 0.52 2.28 -7.28
C ALA A 70 1.50 3.26 -7.93
N VAL A 71 1.19 4.57 -7.90
CA VAL A 71 2.10 5.60 -8.40
C VAL A 71 3.42 5.61 -7.62
N VAL A 72 3.36 5.54 -6.28
CA VAL A 72 4.57 5.45 -5.44
C VAL A 72 5.40 4.22 -5.79
N TYR A 73 4.76 3.06 -5.95
CA TYR A 73 5.44 1.83 -6.36
C TYR A 73 6.14 1.96 -7.72
N GLU A 74 5.45 2.49 -8.74
CA GLU A 74 6.05 2.66 -10.06
C GLU A 74 7.22 3.65 -10.05
N VAL A 75 7.14 4.73 -9.27
CA VAL A 75 8.27 5.65 -9.10
C VAL A 75 9.45 4.98 -8.39
N GLU A 76 9.21 4.20 -7.32
CA GLU A 76 10.27 3.43 -6.64
C GLU A 76 10.88 2.34 -7.54
N ARG A 77 10.11 1.84 -8.51
CA ARG A 77 10.58 0.93 -9.58
C ARG A 77 11.33 1.66 -10.71
N GLY A 78 11.38 2.99 -10.69
CA GLY A 78 12.13 3.82 -11.64
C GLY A 78 11.33 4.35 -12.82
N ALA A 79 10.00 4.26 -12.80
CA ALA A 79 9.16 4.88 -13.82
C ALA A 79 9.24 6.41 -13.77
N SER A 80 9.28 7.04 -14.93
CA SER A 80 9.16 8.50 -15.07
C SER A 80 7.71 8.97 -15.00
N TRP A 81 7.49 10.23 -14.62
CA TRP A 81 6.16 10.85 -14.62
C TRP A 81 5.48 10.77 -15.99
N GLY A 82 6.22 10.90 -17.08
CA GLY A 82 5.66 10.76 -18.44
C GLY A 82 5.12 9.35 -18.73
N GLN A 83 5.81 8.30 -18.26
CA GLN A 83 5.32 6.92 -18.39
C GLN A 83 4.06 6.71 -17.55
N ILE A 84 4.05 7.17 -16.30
CA ILE A 84 2.89 7.06 -15.41
C ILE A 84 1.69 7.82 -15.98
N ALA A 85 1.89 9.07 -16.38
CA ALA A 85 0.84 9.93 -16.94
C ALA A 85 0.21 9.33 -18.20
N THR A 86 1.00 8.65 -19.04
CA THR A 86 0.50 7.94 -20.22
C THR A 86 -0.54 6.88 -19.85
N TYR A 87 -0.30 6.08 -18.79
CA TYR A 87 -1.26 5.08 -18.32
C TYR A 87 -2.46 5.70 -17.61
N LEU A 88 -2.29 6.86 -16.98
CA LEU A 88 -3.37 7.57 -16.29
C LEU A 88 -4.22 8.45 -17.22
N GLY A 89 -3.81 8.63 -18.48
CA GLY A 89 -4.53 9.47 -19.45
C GLY A 89 -4.51 10.96 -19.10
N ILE A 90 -3.48 11.42 -18.38
CA ILE A 90 -3.28 12.83 -17.99
C ILE A 90 -1.93 13.34 -18.48
N SER A 91 -1.65 14.64 -18.29
CA SER A 91 -0.33 15.19 -18.61
C SER A 91 0.73 14.80 -17.55
N ALA A 92 2.00 14.81 -17.93
CA ALA A 92 3.10 14.54 -17.00
C ALA A 92 3.13 15.55 -15.85
N ASP A 93 2.93 16.83 -16.16
CA ASP A 93 2.89 17.92 -15.17
C ASP A 93 1.71 17.72 -14.20
N GLU A 94 0.52 17.35 -14.70
CA GLU A 94 -0.64 17.06 -13.85
C GLU A 94 -0.39 15.84 -12.94
N ALA A 95 0.23 14.77 -13.47
CA ALA A 95 0.58 13.60 -12.67
C ALA A 95 1.58 13.96 -11.56
N GLU A 96 2.63 14.70 -11.91
CA GLU A 96 3.63 15.15 -10.94
C GLU A 96 3.00 16.06 -9.87
N GLU A 97 2.19 17.04 -10.26
CA GLU A 97 1.49 17.94 -9.33
C GLU A 97 0.58 17.16 -8.38
N ARG A 98 -0.23 16.24 -8.92
CA ARG A 98 -1.22 15.50 -8.15
C ARG A 98 -0.58 14.51 -7.16
N TYR A 99 0.49 13.82 -7.56
CA TYR A 99 1.01 12.68 -6.78
C TYR A 99 2.32 12.96 -6.05
N SER A 100 3.05 14.03 -6.39
CA SER A 100 4.28 14.41 -5.67
C SER A 100 4.09 14.57 -4.17
N PRO A 101 3.01 15.19 -3.63
CA PRO A 101 2.84 15.31 -2.19
C PRO A 101 2.83 13.95 -1.46
N GLY A 102 2.15 12.95 -2.03
CA GLY A 102 2.12 11.59 -1.48
C GLY A 102 3.47 10.89 -1.58
N LEU A 103 4.19 11.06 -2.70
CA LEU A 103 5.55 10.55 -2.85
C LEU A 103 6.54 11.18 -1.85
N GLN A 104 6.42 12.49 -1.60
CA GLN A 104 7.26 13.17 -0.62
C GLN A 104 6.94 12.73 0.81
N ALA A 105 5.65 12.52 1.14
CA ALA A 105 5.26 11.96 2.43
C ALA A 105 5.84 10.55 2.63
N TRP A 106 5.77 9.70 1.60
CA TRP A 106 6.39 8.38 1.60
C TRP A 106 7.90 8.44 1.85
N LYS A 107 8.64 9.26 1.09
CA LYS A 107 10.10 9.42 1.26
C LYS A 107 10.46 9.98 2.64
N GLY A 108 9.75 11.01 3.08
CA GLY A 108 9.95 11.65 4.38
C GLY A 108 9.66 10.72 5.56
N ALA A 109 8.77 9.74 5.40
CA ALA A 109 8.49 8.74 6.42
C ALA A 109 9.67 7.78 6.66
N PHE A 110 10.61 7.62 5.73
CA PHE A 110 11.86 6.90 6.02
C PHE A 110 12.88 7.77 6.77
N GLU A 111 12.88 9.08 6.55
CA GLU A 111 13.78 10.01 7.22
C GLU A 111 13.33 10.32 8.66
N LYS A 112 12.02 10.44 8.85
CA LYS A 112 11.39 10.66 10.16
C LYS A 112 10.29 9.62 10.37
N PRO A 113 10.62 8.38 10.76
CA PRO A 113 9.65 7.28 10.86
C PRO A 113 8.52 7.50 11.85
N TYR A 114 8.73 8.34 12.85
CA TYR A 114 7.75 8.62 13.89
C TYR A 114 7.50 10.12 14.04
N ARG A 115 6.23 10.47 14.20
CA ARG A 115 5.82 11.76 14.77
C ARG A 115 5.25 11.53 16.16
N LEU A 116 5.28 12.56 17.00
CA LEU A 116 4.55 12.50 18.26
C LEU A 116 3.09 12.86 18.03
N ASP A 117 2.20 12.27 18.83
CA ASP A 117 0.81 12.68 18.93
C ASP A 117 0.68 14.09 19.54
N GLU A 118 -0.54 14.63 19.56
CA GLU A 118 -0.82 15.97 20.10
C GLU A 118 -0.38 16.12 21.57
N THR A 119 -0.32 15.02 22.32
CA THR A 119 0.11 15.01 23.72
C THR A 119 1.63 14.90 23.90
N GLY A 120 2.38 14.64 22.82
CA GLY A 120 3.82 14.44 22.87
C GLY A 120 4.27 13.09 23.45
N ARG A 121 3.33 12.19 23.78
CA ARG A 121 3.61 10.96 24.55
C ARG A 121 3.64 9.72 23.68
N LYS A 122 2.83 9.67 22.63
CA LYS A 122 2.71 8.49 21.75
C LYS A 122 3.43 8.75 20.44
N ARG A 123 4.32 7.82 20.07
CA ARG A 123 4.90 7.78 18.73
C ARG A 123 3.88 7.21 17.76
N ILE A 124 3.60 7.95 16.70
CA ILE A 124 2.73 7.55 15.60
C ILE A 124 3.65 7.25 14.40
N PRO A 125 3.67 6.00 13.89
CA PRO A 125 4.35 5.67 12.65
C PRO A 125 3.85 6.55 11.51
N GLN A 126 4.76 7.05 10.69
CA GLN A 126 4.43 7.83 9.49
C GLN A 126 4.33 6.96 8.24
N LEU A 127 4.96 5.78 8.25
CA LEU A 127 4.79 4.79 7.19
C LEU A 127 3.41 4.13 7.27
N PRO A 128 2.81 3.75 6.14
CA PRO A 128 1.65 2.87 6.11
C PRO A 128 1.95 1.57 6.88
N THR A 129 0.93 0.99 7.53
CA THR A 129 1.08 -0.21 8.38
C THR A 129 1.84 -1.33 7.67
N ALA A 130 1.52 -1.60 6.41
CA ALA A 130 2.17 -2.66 5.64
C ALA A 130 3.66 -2.42 5.36
N ALA A 131 4.12 -1.16 5.30
CA ALA A 131 5.54 -0.83 5.20
C ALA A 131 6.22 -0.69 6.58
N TYR A 132 5.44 -0.42 7.63
CA TYR A 132 5.93 -0.31 8.99
C TYR A 132 6.22 -1.68 9.61
N ASP A 133 5.33 -2.65 9.40
CA ASP A 133 5.42 -4.04 9.88
C ASP A 133 5.23 -5.02 8.70
N PRO A 134 6.26 -5.15 7.83
CA PRO A 134 6.14 -5.90 6.59
C PRO A 134 5.99 -7.40 6.79
N SER A 135 6.63 -8.00 7.79
CA SER A 135 6.46 -9.44 8.06
C SER A 135 5.01 -9.79 8.42
N TRP A 136 4.36 -8.99 9.27
CA TRP A 136 2.94 -9.19 9.59
C TRP A 136 2.06 -9.00 8.36
N ALA A 137 2.31 -7.95 7.57
CA ALA A 137 1.51 -7.66 6.38
C ALA A 137 1.64 -8.74 5.30
N CYS A 138 2.85 -9.25 5.06
CA CYS A 138 3.10 -10.39 4.18
C CYS A 138 2.25 -11.61 4.58
N ALA A 139 2.31 -12.02 5.85
CA ALA A 139 1.56 -13.18 6.34
C ALA A 139 0.04 -13.01 6.15
N GLN A 140 -0.49 -11.83 6.48
CA GLN A 140 -1.91 -11.53 6.31
C GLN A 140 -2.35 -11.52 4.84
N LEU A 141 -1.52 -10.95 3.96
CA LEU A 141 -1.84 -10.85 2.53
C LEU A 141 -1.68 -12.17 1.78
N ASP A 142 -0.69 -12.99 2.12
CA ASP A 142 -0.57 -14.35 1.61
C ASP A 142 -1.77 -15.21 2.02
N GLN A 143 -2.18 -15.13 3.29
CA GLN A 143 -3.38 -15.82 3.76
C GLN A 143 -4.64 -15.35 3.03
N TRP A 144 -4.80 -14.03 2.85
CA TRP A 144 -5.93 -13.48 2.11
C TRP A 144 -5.93 -13.93 0.65
N ALA A 145 -4.78 -13.88 -0.03
CA ALA A 145 -4.63 -14.33 -1.41
C ALA A 145 -5.00 -15.81 -1.57
N LEU A 146 -4.56 -16.66 -0.63
CA LEU A 146 -4.93 -18.08 -0.61
C LEU A 146 -6.44 -18.30 -0.47
N LEU A 147 -7.10 -17.56 0.44
CA LEU A 147 -8.55 -17.65 0.65
C LEU A 147 -9.34 -17.18 -0.58
N GLN A 148 -8.86 -16.14 -1.26
CA GLN A 148 -9.43 -15.63 -2.51
C GLN A 148 -9.02 -16.43 -3.76
N ARG A 149 -8.19 -17.47 -3.58
CA ARG A 149 -7.64 -18.32 -4.65
C ARG A 149 -6.83 -17.56 -5.70
N ILE A 150 -6.16 -16.50 -5.29
CA ILE A 150 -5.19 -15.77 -6.11
C ILE A 150 -3.88 -16.58 -6.11
N GLY A 151 -3.25 -16.75 -7.28
CA GLY A 151 -1.96 -17.45 -7.40
C GLY A 151 -2.01 -18.98 -7.31
N ILE A 152 -3.19 -19.60 -7.45
CA ILE A 152 -3.45 -21.07 -7.49
C ILE A 152 -2.38 -21.94 -6.78
N ASN A 153 -2.66 -22.31 -5.53
CA ASN A 153 -1.81 -23.12 -4.65
C ASN A 153 -0.47 -22.50 -4.22
N ASP A 154 -0.23 -21.22 -4.53
CA ASP A 154 0.88 -20.47 -3.99
C ASP A 154 0.54 -19.94 -2.57
N GLN A 155 1.26 -20.43 -1.57
CA GLN A 155 1.13 -19.99 -0.17
C GLN A 155 1.86 -18.66 0.10
N GLN A 156 2.63 -18.16 -0.88
CA GLN A 156 3.45 -16.95 -0.77
C GLN A 156 3.21 -16.01 -1.96
N ALA A 157 1.98 -16.00 -2.48
CA ALA A 157 1.58 -15.25 -3.67
C ALA A 157 1.87 -13.75 -3.60
N VAL A 158 2.05 -13.19 -2.41
CA VAL A 158 2.44 -11.80 -2.18
C VAL A 158 3.89 -11.69 -1.74
N SER A 159 4.30 -12.44 -0.71
CA SER A 159 5.61 -12.25 -0.08
C SER A 159 6.78 -12.71 -0.95
N ALA A 160 6.64 -13.78 -1.74
CA ALA A 160 7.73 -14.34 -2.54
C ALA A 160 8.19 -13.43 -3.69
N GLY A 161 7.34 -12.50 -4.14
CA GLY A 161 7.64 -11.58 -5.24
C GLY A 161 8.25 -10.24 -4.81
N LEU A 162 8.48 -10.02 -3.52
CA LEU A 162 8.98 -8.73 -3.01
C LEU A 162 10.49 -8.59 -3.20
N VAL A 163 10.92 -7.38 -3.57
CA VAL A 163 12.34 -7.06 -3.72
C VAL A 163 12.96 -6.80 -2.35
N MET A 164 13.86 -7.68 -1.92
CA MET A 164 14.58 -7.58 -0.64
C MET A 164 15.73 -6.54 -0.71
N ALA A 165 16.14 -6.01 0.44
CA ALA A 165 17.30 -5.13 0.54
C ALA A 165 18.58 -5.90 0.20
N GLY A 166 19.46 -5.30 -0.60
CA GLY A 166 20.73 -5.91 -1.01
C GLY A 166 20.63 -6.89 -2.19
N ALA A 167 19.43 -7.15 -2.72
CA ALA A 167 19.24 -7.81 -4.02
C ALA A 167 19.55 -6.82 -5.16
N THR A 168 20.83 -6.48 -5.32
CA THR A 168 21.33 -5.71 -6.47
C THR A 168 21.83 -6.69 -7.52
N ASP A 169 21.12 -6.72 -8.67
CA ASP A 169 21.48 -7.29 -9.98
C ASP A 169 22.27 -8.61 -10.00
N GLU A 170 21.56 -9.73 -9.97
CA GLU A 170 21.97 -10.90 -10.76
C GLU A 170 20.99 -11.00 -11.94
N PRO A 171 21.41 -10.77 -13.19
CA PRO A 171 20.53 -10.98 -14.33
C PRO A 171 20.20 -12.48 -14.38
N LEU A 172 18.91 -12.80 -14.38
CA LEU A 172 18.43 -14.16 -14.61
C LEU A 172 19.07 -14.70 -15.92
N PRO A 173 19.57 -15.95 -15.92
CA PRO A 173 20.22 -16.56 -17.08
C PRO A 173 19.29 -16.74 -18.28
#